data_AF-A0A846XDE7-F1
#
_entry.id   AF-A0A846XDE7-F1
#
_cell.length_a   1.000
_cell.length_b   1.000
_cell.length_c   1.000
_cell.angle_alpha   90.00
_cell.angle_beta   90.00
_cell.angle_gamma   90.00
#
_symmetry.space_group_name_H-M   'P 1'
#
loop_
_entity.id
_entity.type
_entity.pdbx_description
1 polymer ?
#
loop_
_entity_poly.entity_id
_entity_poly.type
_entity_poly.pdbx_seq_one_letter_code
_entity_poly.pdbx_strand_id
1 'polypeptide(L)'
;MFNRKNLARLAGVGAAASVALGLFSTGAAHADTFIPLPGGEIVKTLSDGTVVTVRMVGESATISPSMGSTPVHRNAWASGSAQVEISGGGEDVGGKIYPGYVVGCQVNIDGGGAESGASAEVDSEGSVSPEGEVGGNLTLGPGQADAFYVLDIEKPDDYGNEDHSTNNGFDGNSGSVTWSDSTIGLSGCGGYAQARSFVKVKVETDNVMSVVTLWGQPFSLG
;
A
#
# COMPACT_ATOMS: atom_id res chain seq x y z
N MET A 1 21.25 -65.13 -23.69
CA MET A 1 21.06 -64.36 -24.94
C MET A 1 20.21 -63.14 -24.61
N PHE A 2 20.83 -62.00 -24.30
CA PHE A 2 20.08 -60.79 -23.93
C PHE A 2 19.33 -60.26 -25.16
N ASN A 3 18.01 -60.18 -25.06
CA ASN A 3 17.13 -59.82 -26.16
C ASN A 3 17.28 -58.32 -26.46
N ARG A 4 18.09 -57.98 -27.48
CA ARG A 4 18.42 -56.60 -27.90
C ARG A 4 17.19 -55.68 -28.08
N LYS A 5 16.02 -56.25 -28.42
CA LYS A 5 14.75 -55.50 -28.56
C LYS A 5 14.20 -54.99 -27.23
N ASN A 6 14.45 -55.70 -26.12
CA ASN A 6 14.00 -55.29 -24.79
C ASN A 6 14.94 -54.25 -24.17
N LEU A 7 16.23 -54.31 -24.51
CA LEU A 7 17.24 -53.34 -24.04
C LEU A 7 17.01 -51.94 -24.64
N ALA A 8 16.66 -51.86 -25.93
CA ALA A 8 16.36 -50.59 -26.59
C ALA A 8 15.08 -49.92 -26.07
N ARG A 9 14.07 -50.72 -25.70
CA ARG A 9 12.83 -50.20 -25.08
C ARG A 9 13.07 -49.68 -23.66
N LEU A 10 13.91 -50.34 -22.87
CA LEU A 10 14.27 -49.88 -21.53
C LEU A 10 15.07 -48.57 -21.56
N ALA A 11 16.00 -48.43 -22.51
CA ALA A 11 16.80 -47.22 -22.68
C ALA A 11 15.97 -46.00 -23.14
N GLY A 12 15.00 -46.20 -24.03
CA GLY A 12 14.10 -45.14 -24.48
C GLY A 12 13.16 -44.61 -23.40
N VAL A 13 12.66 -45.50 -22.52
CA VAL A 13 11.80 -45.11 -21.39
C VAL A 13 12.61 -44.41 -20.30
N GLY A 14 13.85 -44.84 -20.04
CA GLY A 14 14.75 -44.19 -19.08
C GLY A 14 15.16 -42.78 -19.49
N ALA A 15 15.47 -42.56 -20.78
CA ALA A 15 15.86 -41.24 -21.29
C ALA A 15 14.69 -40.23 -21.27
N ALA A 16 13.46 -40.67 -21.58
CA ALA A 16 12.28 -39.81 -21.51
C ALA A 16 11.95 -39.40 -20.06
N ALA A 17 12.12 -40.31 -19.09
CA ALA A 17 11.90 -40.03 -17.68
C ALA A 17 12.93 -39.03 -17.10
N SER A 18 14.20 -39.11 -17.51
CA SER A 18 15.23 -38.15 -17.08
C SER A 18 15.07 -36.75 -17.68
N VAL A 19 14.57 -36.65 -18.92
CA VAL A 19 14.24 -35.35 -19.54
C VAL A 19 13.01 -34.74 -18.86
N ALA A 20 11.99 -35.55 -18.54
CA ALA A 20 10.83 -35.07 -17.79
C ALA A 20 11.21 -34.53 -16.40
N LEU A 21 12.06 -35.23 -15.65
CA LEU A 21 12.51 -34.78 -14.32
C LEU A 21 13.49 -33.60 -14.37
N GLY A 22 14.32 -33.49 -15.41
CA GLY A 22 15.25 -32.38 -15.60
C GLY A 22 14.59 -31.06 -16.01
N LEU A 23 13.42 -31.11 -16.65
CA LEU A 23 12.62 -29.93 -17.01
C LEU A 23 11.69 -29.43 -15.88
N PHE A 24 11.60 -30.15 -14.76
CA PHE A 24 10.94 -29.68 -13.54
C PHE A 24 11.91 -28.96 -12.58
N SER A 25 13.08 -28.48 -13.05
CA SER A 25 13.73 -27.37 -12.37
C SER A 25 12.94 -26.09 -12.67
N THR A 26 11.71 -26.00 -12.18
CA THR A 26 11.07 -24.70 -11.97
C THR A 26 11.96 -23.99 -10.97
N GLY A 27 12.90 -23.16 -11.44
CA GLY A 27 13.53 -22.16 -10.58
C GLY A 27 12.40 -21.48 -9.83
N ALA A 28 12.57 -21.25 -8.53
CA ALA A 28 11.50 -20.73 -7.66
C ALA A 28 10.83 -19.54 -8.36
N ALA A 29 9.64 -19.77 -8.91
CA ALA A 29 8.84 -18.70 -9.46
C ALA A 29 8.33 -17.96 -8.23
N HIS A 30 8.96 -16.82 -7.91
CA HIS A 30 8.40 -15.88 -6.97
C HIS A 30 7.14 -15.33 -7.64
N ALA A 31 6.02 -16.02 -7.45
CA ALA A 31 4.73 -15.58 -7.94
C ALA A 31 4.20 -14.49 -7.02
N ASP A 32 3.34 -13.64 -7.57
CA ASP A 32 2.64 -12.64 -6.79
C ASP A 32 1.83 -13.30 -5.67
N THR A 33 1.89 -12.73 -4.47
CA THR A 33 1.09 -13.19 -3.33
C THR A 33 -0.09 -12.24 -3.14
N PHE A 34 -1.29 -12.72 -3.43
CA PHE A 34 -2.52 -11.97 -3.19
C PHE A 34 -2.94 -12.06 -1.72
N ILE A 35 -3.19 -10.90 -1.11
CA ILE A 35 -3.65 -10.74 0.27
C ILE A 35 -5.01 -10.03 0.23
N PRO A 36 -6.12 -10.74 0.48
CA PRO A 36 -7.40 -10.09 0.71
C PRO A 36 -7.37 -9.39 2.07
N LEU A 37 -7.75 -8.11 2.10
CA LEU A 37 -7.81 -7.34 3.33
C LEU A 37 -9.29 -7.08 3.69
N PRO A 38 -9.63 -7.09 4.99
CA PRO A 38 -11.03 -6.95 5.41
C PRO A 38 -11.57 -5.54 5.21
N GLY A 39 -10.72 -4.55 4.88
CA GLY A 39 -11.08 -3.14 4.94
C GLY A 39 -11.35 -2.69 6.37
N GLY A 40 -12.31 -1.79 6.54
CA GLY A 40 -12.71 -1.32 7.86
C GLY A 40 -13.80 -0.27 7.84
N GLU A 41 -14.31 0.04 9.02
CA GLU A 41 -15.31 1.09 9.24
C GLU A 41 -15.05 1.79 10.57
N ILE A 42 -15.20 3.11 10.58
CA ILE A 42 -15.22 3.91 11.79
C ILE A 42 -16.36 4.92 11.73
N VAL A 43 -17.11 5.02 12.83
CA VAL A 43 -18.15 6.02 13.01
C VAL A 43 -17.70 6.94 14.15
N LYS A 44 -17.71 8.25 13.89
CA LYS A 44 -17.35 9.29 14.86
C LYS A 44 -18.38 10.39 14.88
N THR A 45 -18.84 10.73 16.09
CA THR A 45 -19.66 11.92 16.31
C THR A 45 -18.75 13.07 16.68
N LEU A 46 -18.85 14.17 15.93
CA LEU A 46 -18.12 15.41 16.16
C LEU A 46 -18.76 16.21 17.29
N SER A 47 -18.08 17.26 17.75
CA SER A 47 -18.52 18.10 18.88
C SER A 47 -19.80 18.89 18.60
N ASP A 48 -20.13 19.12 17.34
CA ASP A 48 -21.38 19.77 16.89
C ASP A 48 -22.55 18.76 16.73
N GLY A 49 -22.32 17.46 16.97
CA GLY A 49 -23.31 16.40 16.81
C GLY A 49 -23.32 15.75 15.42
N THR A 50 -22.51 16.25 14.48
CA THR A 50 -22.35 15.65 13.14
C THR A 50 -21.78 14.24 13.26
N VAL A 51 -22.38 13.27 12.56
CA VAL A 51 -21.91 11.88 12.52
C VAL A 51 -21.17 11.63 11.22
N VAL A 52 -19.89 11.28 11.34
CA VAL A 52 -19.00 10.94 10.22
C VAL A 52 -18.78 9.44 10.21
N THR A 53 -19.10 8.80 9.10
CA THR A 53 -18.82 7.39 8.84
C THR A 53 -17.77 7.30 7.75
N VAL A 54 -16.65 6.64 8.04
CA VAL A 54 -15.59 6.37 7.06
C VAL A 54 -15.47 4.87 6.88
N ARG A 55 -15.50 4.42 5.63
CA ARG A 55 -15.43 3.01 5.23
C ARG A 55 -14.26 2.80 4.27
N MET A 56 -13.56 1.69 4.43
CA MET A 56 -12.63 1.16 3.45
C MET A 56 -13.18 -0.17 2.94
N VAL A 57 -13.43 -0.25 1.64
CA VAL A 57 -14.14 -1.36 0.99
C VAL A 57 -13.29 -1.93 -0.15
N GLY A 58 -13.34 -3.25 -0.32
CA GLY A 58 -12.64 -3.93 -1.41
C GLY A 58 -11.11 -3.83 -1.33
N GLU A 59 -10.57 -3.72 -0.11
CA GLU A 59 -9.14 -3.60 0.10
C GLU A 59 -8.41 -4.90 -0.25
N SER A 60 -7.34 -4.81 -1.03
CA SER A 60 -6.46 -5.93 -1.32
C SER A 60 -5.04 -5.48 -1.60
N ALA A 61 -4.07 -6.34 -1.34
CA ALA A 61 -2.69 -6.13 -1.71
C ALA A 61 -2.15 -7.34 -2.49
N THR A 62 -1.46 -7.09 -3.60
CA THR A 62 -0.75 -8.11 -4.37
C THR A 62 0.74 -7.86 -4.20
N ILE A 63 1.42 -8.72 -3.44
CA ILE A 63 2.85 -8.61 -3.20
C ILE A 63 3.59 -9.20 -4.39
N SER A 64 4.38 -8.37 -5.07
CA SER A 64 5.17 -8.78 -6.22
C SER A 64 6.65 -8.87 -5.89
N PRO A 65 7.41 -9.73 -6.59
CA PRO A 65 8.86 -9.74 -6.49
C PRO A 65 9.47 -8.38 -6.86
N SER A 66 10.69 -8.14 -6.39
CA SER A 66 11.48 -6.97 -6.81
C SER A 66 11.60 -6.93 -8.34
N MET A 67 11.11 -5.84 -8.95
CA MET A 67 11.25 -5.57 -10.38
C MET A 67 12.73 -5.41 -10.81
N GLY A 68 13.59 -4.97 -9.89
CA GLY A 68 15.04 -4.90 -10.09
C GLY A 68 15.79 -6.20 -9.79
N SER A 69 15.10 -7.27 -9.36
CA SER A 69 15.71 -8.53 -8.89
C SER A 69 16.73 -8.36 -7.76
N THR A 70 16.52 -7.34 -6.92
CA THR A 70 17.37 -6.99 -5.79
C THR A 70 16.76 -7.49 -4.48
N PRO A 71 17.54 -8.10 -3.56
CA PRO A 71 17.03 -8.65 -2.30
C PRO A 71 16.44 -7.62 -1.33
N VAL A 72 16.82 -6.34 -1.49
CA VAL A 72 16.46 -5.23 -0.59
C VAL A 72 15.28 -4.41 -1.09
N HIS A 73 14.54 -4.90 -2.10
CA HIS A 73 13.35 -4.22 -2.58
C HIS A 73 12.09 -5.02 -2.25
N ARG A 74 11.02 -4.30 -1.97
CA ARG A 74 9.67 -4.83 -1.81
C ARG A 74 8.75 -4.09 -2.77
N ASN A 75 7.79 -4.80 -3.32
CA ASN A 75 6.81 -4.23 -4.23
C ASN A 75 5.43 -4.78 -3.89
N ALA A 76 4.44 -3.92 -3.81
CA ALA A 76 3.05 -4.33 -3.66
C ALA A 76 2.13 -3.46 -4.50
N TRP A 77 1.06 -4.08 -5.03
CA TRP A 77 -0.01 -3.39 -5.73
C TRP A 77 -1.22 -3.37 -4.81
N ALA A 78 -1.61 -2.20 -4.34
CA ALA A 78 -2.71 -2.04 -3.41
C ALA A 78 -3.94 -1.47 -4.12
N SER A 79 -5.11 -1.99 -3.78
CA SER A 79 -6.40 -1.60 -4.34
C SER A 79 -7.41 -1.41 -3.22
N GLY A 80 -8.38 -0.52 -3.40
CA GLY A 80 -9.42 -0.27 -2.41
C GLY A 80 -10.28 0.95 -2.72
N SER A 81 -11.33 1.13 -1.92
CA SER A 81 -12.24 2.27 -2.01
C SER A 81 -12.47 2.88 -0.63
N ALA A 82 -12.07 4.12 -0.47
CA ALA A 82 -12.40 4.95 0.69
C ALA A 82 -13.74 5.64 0.44
N GLN A 83 -14.70 5.47 1.34
CA GLN A 83 -16.04 6.06 1.25
C GLN A 83 -16.34 6.81 2.55
N VAL A 84 -16.91 8.00 2.41
CA VAL A 84 -17.26 8.89 3.52
C VAL A 84 -18.72 9.26 3.42
N GLU A 85 -19.42 9.18 4.55
CA GLU A 85 -20.80 9.62 4.71
C GLU A 85 -20.89 10.52 5.94
N ILE A 86 -21.56 11.65 5.82
CA ILE A 86 -21.73 12.66 6.86
C ILE A 86 -23.22 12.91 7.09
N SER A 87 -23.68 12.72 8.31
CA SER A 87 -25.07 12.91 8.73
C SER A 87 -25.17 14.00 9.79
N GLY A 88 -26.16 14.89 9.64
CA GLY A 88 -26.49 15.90 10.66
C GLY A 88 -25.62 17.16 10.67
N GLY A 89 -24.81 17.40 9.63
CA GLY A 89 -23.85 18.51 9.58
C GLY A 89 -24.32 19.84 9.00
N GLY A 90 -25.58 19.96 8.57
CA GLY A 90 -26.11 21.19 7.94
C GLY A 90 -26.10 21.15 6.41
N GLU A 91 -26.22 22.33 5.79
CA GLU A 91 -26.30 22.52 4.33
C GLU A 91 -24.89 22.63 3.69
N ASP A 92 -23.94 23.28 4.39
CA ASP A 92 -22.56 23.48 3.95
C ASP A 92 -21.62 22.49 4.66
N VAL A 93 -21.64 21.25 4.17
CA VAL A 93 -20.78 20.16 4.66
C VAL A 93 -19.86 19.71 3.55
N GLY A 94 -18.61 19.42 3.87
CA GLY A 94 -17.66 18.85 2.92
C GLY A 94 -16.41 18.30 3.60
N GLY A 95 -15.39 18.05 2.80
CA GLY A 95 -14.12 17.60 3.36
C GLY A 95 -13.11 17.17 2.33
N LYS A 96 -12.03 16.56 2.84
CA LYS A 96 -10.89 16.06 2.06
C LYS A 96 -10.55 14.65 2.50
N ILE A 97 -10.42 13.74 1.54
CA ILE A 97 -10.11 12.33 1.74
C ILE A 97 -8.64 12.11 1.37
N TYR A 98 -7.86 11.60 2.32
CA TYR A 98 -6.44 11.27 2.21
C TYR A 98 -6.26 9.75 2.40
N PRO A 99 -6.37 8.95 1.33
CA PRO A 99 -6.06 7.53 1.39
C PRO A 99 -4.55 7.30 1.29
N GLY A 100 -4.03 6.37 2.08
CA GLY A 100 -2.62 6.06 2.10
C GLY A 100 -2.28 4.78 2.85
N TYR A 101 -1.00 4.48 2.92
CA TYR A 101 -0.42 3.34 3.63
C TYR A 101 0.75 3.84 4.47
N VAL A 102 0.78 3.50 5.75
CA VAL A 102 2.02 3.58 6.52
C VAL A 102 2.83 2.34 6.23
N VAL A 103 4.04 2.51 5.74
CA VAL A 103 4.96 1.44 5.35
C VAL A 103 6.18 1.51 6.24
N GLY A 104 6.56 0.39 6.84
CA GLY A 104 7.70 0.26 7.73
C GLY A 104 8.68 -0.80 7.26
N CYS A 105 9.96 -0.56 7.53
CA CYS A 105 11.04 -1.51 7.30
C CYS A 105 11.80 -1.82 8.59
N GLN A 106 12.09 -3.11 8.82
CA GLN A 106 12.86 -3.53 9.99
C GLN A 106 14.31 -3.00 9.97
N VAL A 107 15.06 -3.22 8.88
CA VAL A 107 16.42 -2.70 8.74
C VAL A 107 16.64 -2.08 7.36
N ASN A 108 17.26 -0.91 7.30
CA ASN A 108 17.72 -0.36 6.05
C ASN A 108 19.15 -0.84 5.76
N ILE A 109 19.35 -1.37 4.56
CA ILE A 109 20.62 -1.81 3.98
C ILE A 109 20.81 -1.08 2.64
N ASP A 110 20.48 0.21 2.58
CA ASP A 110 21.05 1.08 1.56
C ASP A 110 22.58 1.03 1.71
N GLY A 111 23.24 0.68 0.60
CA GLY A 111 24.64 0.27 0.56
C GLY A 111 25.54 1.18 1.38
N GLY A 112 25.96 0.69 2.55
CA GLY A 112 26.97 1.26 3.44
C GLY A 112 27.32 2.73 3.25
N GLY A 113 26.55 3.62 3.88
CA GLY A 113 26.96 5.01 4.12
C GLY A 113 26.18 6.05 3.33
N ALA A 114 24.99 6.39 3.81
CA ALA A 114 24.42 7.72 3.67
C ALA A 114 23.39 7.93 4.78
N GLU A 115 23.70 8.84 5.70
CA GLU A 115 22.78 9.32 6.72
C GLU A 115 21.67 10.12 6.01
N SER A 116 20.53 9.50 5.71
CA SER A 116 19.34 10.21 5.23
C SER A 116 18.41 10.46 6.42
N GLY A 117 18.62 11.59 7.08
CA GLY A 117 17.72 12.10 8.11
C GLY A 117 16.41 12.57 7.47
N ALA A 118 15.36 11.78 7.63
CA ALA A 118 13.98 12.23 7.58
C ALA A 118 13.24 11.55 8.72
N SER A 119 13.05 12.28 9.83
CA SER A 119 12.26 11.82 10.97
C SER A 119 10.78 12.10 10.70
N ALA A 120 9.99 11.08 10.42
CA ALA A 120 8.53 11.19 10.52
C ALA A 120 8.13 11.06 11.99
N GLU A 121 7.66 12.16 12.57
CA GLU A 121 7.15 12.20 13.94
C GLU A 121 5.71 11.67 13.93
N VAL A 122 5.52 10.40 14.31
CA VAL A 122 4.19 9.87 14.64
C VAL A 122 3.84 10.38 16.03
N ASP A 123 2.96 11.37 16.10
CA ASP A 123 2.51 11.89 17.39
C ASP A 123 1.82 10.78 18.20
N SER A 124 1.93 10.87 19.53
CA SER A 124 1.41 9.86 20.47
C SER A 124 -0.11 9.65 20.38
N GLU A 125 -0.83 10.48 19.63
CA GLU A 125 -2.26 10.36 19.31
C GLU A 125 -2.56 9.58 18.01
N GLY A 126 -1.55 9.01 17.33
CA GLY A 126 -1.75 8.21 16.12
C GLY A 126 -2.20 9.02 14.90
N SER A 127 -1.87 10.32 14.90
CA SER A 127 -2.08 11.19 13.75
C SER A 127 -0.83 11.17 12.85
N VAL A 128 -1.05 11.00 11.56
CA VAL A 128 0.01 11.07 10.53
C VAL A 128 0.00 12.49 9.97
N SER A 129 1.14 13.17 9.85
CA SER A 129 1.22 14.44 9.11
C SER A 129 1.33 14.19 7.60
N PRO A 130 0.84 15.10 6.73
CA PRO A 130 0.87 14.93 5.28
C PRO A 130 2.25 15.12 4.61
N GLU A 131 3.34 14.87 5.31
CA GLU A 131 4.72 15.09 4.84
C GLU A 131 5.40 13.85 4.23
N GLY A 132 4.68 12.75 4.01
CA GLY A 132 5.23 11.50 3.49
C GLY A 132 5.28 11.42 1.96
N GLU A 133 6.02 10.44 1.41
CA GLU A 133 6.18 10.28 -0.03
C GLU A 133 4.86 10.03 -0.78
N VAL A 134 4.77 10.68 -1.94
CA VAL A 134 3.65 10.61 -2.89
C VAL A 134 4.17 9.96 -4.16
N GLY A 135 3.61 8.83 -4.58
CA GLY A 135 3.94 8.17 -5.85
C GLY A 135 5.43 7.85 -6.05
N GLY A 136 5.87 6.63 -5.75
CA GLY A 136 7.25 6.23 -6.01
C GLY A 136 7.78 5.11 -5.13
N ASN A 137 9.11 5.04 -5.06
CA ASN A 137 9.83 4.07 -4.26
C ASN A 137 10.31 4.74 -2.95
N LEU A 138 9.76 4.27 -1.85
CA LEU A 138 10.04 4.70 -0.48
C LEU A 138 11.44 4.24 -0.05
N THR A 139 12.19 5.12 0.62
CA THR A 139 13.50 4.81 1.21
C THR A 139 13.47 5.10 2.71
N LEU A 140 13.39 4.05 3.53
CA LEU A 140 13.23 4.17 4.98
C LEU A 140 14.55 3.93 5.69
N GLY A 141 14.89 4.71 6.71
CA GLY A 141 15.96 4.36 7.66
C GLY A 141 15.64 3.09 8.47
N PRO A 142 16.62 2.48 9.18
CA PRO A 142 16.38 1.31 10.00
C PRO A 142 15.34 1.58 11.11
N GLY A 143 14.25 0.82 11.14
CA GLY A 143 13.16 1.00 12.11
C GLY A 143 12.22 2.17 11.82
N GLN A 144 12.38 2.85 10.68
CA GLN A 144 11.49 3.93 10.25
C GLN A 144 10.21 3.38 9.60
N ALA A 145 9.14 4.16 9.71
CA ALA A 145 7.95 4.01 8.90
C ALA A 145 7.57 5.37 8.31
N ASP A 146 7.06 5.38 7.09
CA ASP A 146 6.59 6.59 6.41
C ASP A 146 5.21 6.38 5.79
N ALA A 147 4.53 7.50 5.54
CA ALA A 147 3.21 7.53 4.95
C ALA A 147 3.31 7.65 3.43
N PHE A 148 2.97 6.57 2.74
CA PHE A 148 2.74 6.57 1.31
C PHE A 148 1.32 7.05 1.00
N TYR A 149 1.17 8.18 0.32
CA TYR A 149 -0.13 8.67 -0.14
C TYR A 149 -0.49 8.09 -1.51
N VAL A 150 -1.72 7.61 -1.65
CA VAL A 150 -2.22 7.01 -2.91
C VAL A 150 -2.48 8.06 -3.97
N LEU A 151 -2.92 9.24 -3.54
CA LEU A 151 -3.29 10.32 -4.43
C LEU A 151 -2.11 11.24 -4.68
N ASP A 152 -1.93 11.56 -5.95
CA ASP A 152 -1.05 12.61 -6.43
C ASP A 152 -1.80 13.44 -7.48
N ILE A 153 -2.53 14.47 -7.04
CA ILE A 153 -3.37 15.27 -7.92
C ILE A 153 -2.66 16.58 -8.24
N GLU A 154 -2.24 16.72 -9.49
CA GLU A 154 -1.67 17.96 -10.04
C GLU A 154 -2.71 19.09 -10.04
N LYS A 155 -2.31 20.25 -9.51
CA LYS A 155 -3.10 21.50 -9.51
C LYS A 155 -2.16 22.70 -9.58
N PRO A 156 -2.61 23.88 -10.06
CA PRO A 156 -1.78 25.08 -10.01
C PRO A 156 -1.69 25.64 -8.58
N ASP A 157 -0.53 26.16 -8.20
CA ASP A 157 -0.33 26.99 -7.00
C ASP A 157 -0.92 28.41 -7.20
N ASP A 158 -0.90 29.23 -6.13
CA ASP A 158 -1.39 30.61 -6.15
C ASP A 158 -0.62 31.53 -7.14
N TYR A 159 0.51 31.06 -7.66
CA TYR A 159 1.40 31.76 -8.59
C TYR A 159 1.41 31.14 -10.00
N GLY A 160 0.65 30.07 -10.24
CA GLY A 160 0.54 29.36 -11.51
C GLY A 160 1.61 28.28 -11.78
N ASN A 161 2.45 27.91 -10.80
CA ASN A 161 3.32 26.73 -10.89
C ASN A 161 2.55 25.45 -10.55
N GLU A 162 3.12 24.29 -10.87
CA GLU A 162 2.56 22.99 -10.49
C GLU A 162 2.69 22.74 -8.98
N ASP A 163 1.59 22.30 -8.37
CA ASP A 163 1.46 21.83 -6.98
C ASP A 163 0.77 20.45 -7.00
N HIS A 164 1.00 19.66 -5.96
CA HIS A 164 0.56 18.28 -5.85
C HIS A 164 -0.27 18.07 -4.59
N SER A 165 -1.48 17.54 -4.75
CA SER A 165 -2.40 17.29 -3.64
C SER A 165 -2.55 15.81 -3.36
N THR A 166 -2.31 15.43 -2.09
CA THR A 166 -2.50 14.07 -1.58
C THR A 166 -3.94 13.73 -1.18
N ASN A 167 -4.89 14.58 -1.57
CA ASN A 167 -6.29 14.45 -1.20
C ASN A 167 -7.24 14.79 -2.33
N ASN A 168 -8.40 14.14 -2.27
CA ASN A 168 -9.57 14.48 -3.05
C ASN A 168 -10.56 15.25 -2.17
N GLY A 169 -10.93 16.46 -2.60
CA GLY A 169 -12.00 17.25 -1.98
C GLY A 169 -13.37 16.71 -2.35
N PHE A 170 -14.35 16.88 -1.46
CA PHE A 170 -15.76 16.61 -1.74
C PHE A 170 -16.64 17.65 -1.05
N ASP A 171 -17.75 17.97 -1.70
CA ASP A 171 -18.81 18.82 -1.18
C ASP A 171 -20.08 18.00 -0.98
N GLY A 172 -20.83 18.33 0.06
CA GLY A 172 -22.03 17.62 0.49
C GLY A 172 -21.77 16.47 1.48
N ASN A 173 -22.80 15.67 1.68
CA ASN A 173 -22.84 14.64 2.73
C ASN A 173 -22.05 13.37 2.41
N SER A 174 -21.43 13.24 1.24
CA SER A 174 -20.72 12.02 0.88
C SER A 174 -19.57 12.28 -0.09
N GLY A 175 -18.52 11.49 0.02
CA GLY A 175 -17.40 11.49 -0.90
C GLY A 175 -16.75 10.12 -0.99
N SER A 176 -16.04 9.86 -2.08
CA SER A 176 -15.30 8.60 -2.22
C SER A 176 -14.05 8.76 -3.07
N VAL A 177 -13.05 7.94 -2.78
CA VAL A 177 -11.85 7.76 -3.59
C VAL A 177 -11.64 6.28 -3.79
N THR A 178 -11.48 5.85 -5.04
CA THR A 178 -11.18 4.45 -5.37
C THR A 178 -9.86 4.40 -6.12
N TRP A 179 -9.02 3.46 -5.74
CA TRP A 179 -7.74 3.20 -6.39
C TRP A 179 -7.62 1.71 -6.72
N SER A 180 -6.92 1.41 -7.81
CA SER A 180 -6.61 0.05 -8.24
C SER A 180 -5.14 -0.02 -8.59
N ASP A 181 -4.48 -1.05 -8.13
CA ASP A 181 -3.10 -1.39 -8.47
C ASP A 181 -2.15 -0.19 -8.25
N SER A 182 -2.34 0.53 -7.14
CA SER A 182 -1.42 1.57 -6.70
C SER A 182 -0.14 0.91 -6.18
N THR A 183 0.99 1.26 -6.80
CA THR A 183 2.28 0.65 -6.50
C THR A 183 2.86 1.22 -5.21
N ILE A 184 3.14 0.35 -4.25
CA ILE A 184 3.95 0.62 -3.06
C ILE A 184 5.30 -0.03 -3.29
N GLY A 185 6.29 0.78 -3.69
CA GLY A 185 7.68 0.37 -3.83
C GLY A 185 8.46 0.75 -2.58
N LEU A 186 9.30 -0.15 -2.08
CA LEU A 186 10.24 0.11 -0.99
C LEU A 186 11.62 -0.38 -1.42
N SER A 187 12.64 0.46 -1.34
CA SER A 187 14.05 0.08 -1.54
C SER A 187 14.83 0.12 -0.24
N GLY A 188 16.03 -0.46 -0.26
CA GLY A 188 16.92 -0.48 0.89
C GLY A 188 16.45 -1.40 2.01
N CYS A 189 15.24 -1.97 1.97
CA CYS A 189 14.72 -2.75 3.07
C CYS A 189 15.33 -4.16 3.15
N GLY A 190 16.22 -4.34 4.13
CA GLY A 190 16.63 -5.64 4.61
C GLY A 190 15.64 -6.19 5.63
N GLY A 191 15.31 -7.47 5.53
CA GLY A 191 14.40 -8.13 6.47
C GLY A 191 12.92 -7.81 6.22
N TYR A 192 12.13 -7.85 7.29
CA TYR A 192 10.67 -7.79 7.20
C TYR A 192 10.18 -6.36 6.94
N ALA A 193 9.31 -6.22 5.95
CA ALA A 193 8.55 -4.99 5.69
C ALA A 193 7.06 -5.20 5.94
N GLN A 194 6.40 -4.16 6.45
CA GLN A 194 4.97 -4.17 6.73
C GLN A 194 4.31 -2.89 6.20
N ALA A 195 3.09 -3.01 5.69
CA ALA A 195 2.24 -1.89 5.36
C ALA A 195 0.94 -1.95 6.15
N ARG A 196 0.36 -0.77 6.42
CA ARG A 196 -0.97 -0.64 7.02
C ARG A 196 -1.70 0.52 6.36
N SER A 197 -2.88 0.24 5.83
CA SER A 197 -3.71 1.28 5.22
C SER A 197 -4.27 2.26 6.26
N PHE A 198 -4.45 3.50 5.81
CA PHE A 198 -5.23 4.50 6.51
C PHE A 198 -6.12 5.27 5.53
N VAL A 199 -7.28 5.71 6.01
CA VAL A 199 -8.10 6.74 5.37
C VAL A 199 -8.24 7.87 6.36
N LYS A 200 -7.60 8.99 6.09
CA LYS A 200 -7.75 10.21 6.88
C LYS A 200 -8.74 11.12 6.17
N VAL A 201 -9.75 11.54 6.90
CA VAL A 201 -10.81 12.42 6.39
C VAL A 201 -10.79 13.68 7.23
N LYS A 202 -10.51 14.82 6.58
CA LYS A 202 -10.76 16.13 7.18
C LYS A 202 -12.19 16.50 6.84
N VAL A 203 -13.03 16.62 7.85
CA VAL A 203 -14.43 17.01 7.70
C VAL A 203 -14.56 18.48 8.09
N GLU A 204 -15.26 19.21 7.24
CA GLU A 204 -15.51 20.63 7.37
C GLU A 204 -17.03 20.83 7.43
N THR A 205 -17.51 21.39 8.55
CA THR A 205 -18.90 21.82 8.75
C THR A 205 -18.94 23.32 9.06
N ASP A 206 -20.14 23.89 9.10
CA ASP A 206 -20.36 25.28 9.54
C ASP A 206 -19.74 25.63 10.89
N ASN A 207 -19.61 24.63 11.78
CA ASN A 207 -19.28 24.84 13.18
C ASN A 207 -17.93 24.24 13.58
N VAL A 208 -17.46 23.20 12.89
CA VAL A 208 -16.30 22.39 13.32
C VAL A 208 -15.47 21.91 12.13
N MET A 209 -14.15 21.94 12.32
CA MET A 209 -13.18 21.24 11.48
C MET A 209 -12.59 20.09 12.29
N SER A 210 -12.71 18.86 11.81
CA SER A 210 -12.21 17.68 12.54
C SER A 210 -11.55 16.67 11.62
N VAL A 211 -10.60 15.90 12.16
CA VAL A 211 -9.91 14.83 11.45
C VAL A 211 -10.34 13.48 11.99
N VAL A 212 -10.86 12.63 11.12
CA VAL A 212 -11.22 11.24 11.42
C VAL A 212 -10.29 10.32 10.63
N THR A 213 -9.57 9.43 11.31
CA THR A 213 -8.69 8.45 10.65
C THR A 213 -9.20 7.04 10.89
N LEU A 214 -9.51 6.34 9.79
CA LEU A 214 -9.73 4.90 9.78
C LEU A 214 -8.39 4.19 9.54
N TRP A 215 -8.12 3.16 10.31
CA TRP A 215 -6.94 2.30 10.15
C TRP A 215 -7.34 0.89 9.74
N GLY A 216 -6.75 0.37 8.67
CA GLY A 216 -6.97 -1.01 8.23
C GLY A 216 -6.09 -2.03 8.96
N GLN A 217 -6.20 -3.29 8.53
CA GLN A 217 -5.38 -4.39 9.04
C GLN A 217 -3.96 -4.32 8.44
N PRO A 218 -2.89 -4.40 9.25
CA PRO A 218 -1.54 -4.46 8.70
C PRO A 218 -1.28 -5.75 7.93
N PHE A 219 -0.45 -5.68 6.90
CA PHE A 219 -0.04 -6.83 6.08
C PHE A 219 1.45 -6.80 5.77
N SER A 220 2.03 -7.99 5.58
CA SER A 220 3.44 -8.14 5.24
C SER A 220 3.69 -7.74 3.78
N LEU A 221 4.80 -7.05 3.52
CA LEU A 221 5.33 -6.81 2.18
C LEU A 221 6.44 -7.80 1.79
N GLY A 222 6.84 -8.68 2.69
CA GLY A 222 7.93 -9.65 2.50
C GLY A 222 9.07 -9.48 3.48
#